data_AF-A0A7R9WBN5-F1
#
_entry.id   AF-A0A7R9WBN5-F1
#
_cell.length_a   1.000
_cell.length_b   1.000
_cell.length_c   1.000
_cell.angle_alpha   90.00
_cell.angle_beta   90.00
_cell.angle_gamma   90.00
#
_symmetry.space_group_name_H-M   'P 1'
#
loop_
_entity.id
_entity.type
_entity.pdbx_description
1 polymer ?
#
loop_
_entity_poly.entity_id
_entity_poly.type
_entity_poly.pdbx_seq_one_letter_code
_entity_poly.pdbx_strand_id
1 'polypeptide(L)'
;GGWYGAAGAASLSDDPDDPASELRRFHSTASEISRDIAATSALLSELTQLVRRKTLFVDDTERVNWLVLRIKSNVEGLNGRLDEAGAVISRSKRRLGSKSQAGQEASNLVGQLQEEFVKTTSGFKRVLQQRSDNLKSAADRKRDVMGGGGAASAPVSGSGPGGAESLV
;
A
#
# COMPACT_ATOMS: atom_id res chain seq x y z
N GLY A 1 -30.06 0.14 69.49
CA GLY A 1 -28.68 0.20 68.99
C GLY A 1 -28.67 -0.29 67.57
N GLY A 2 -28.40 0.61 66.62
CA GLY A 2 -28.53 0.35 65.19
C GLY A 2 -27.44 -0.57 64.65
N TRP A 3 -27.85 -1.49 63.79
CA TRP A 3 -26.99 -2.19 62.85
C TRP A 3 -26.99 -1.43 61.51
N TYR A 4 -25.91 -1.64 60.75
CA TYR A 4 -25.65 -1.29 59.34
C TYR A 4 -24.87 0.00 59.04
N GLY A 5 -23.79 -0.20 58.27
CA GLY A 5 -23.05 0.87 57.60
C GLY A 5 -21.70 0.39 57.07
N ALA A 6 -21.71 -0.60 56.18
CA ALA A 6 -20.52 -1.09 55.48
C ALA A 6 -19.88 0.04 54.65
N ALA A 7 -18.72 0.51 55.09
CA ALA A 7 -17.81 1.29 54.25
C ALA A 7 -16.97 0.31 53.42
N GLY A 8 -17.39 0.10 52.18
CA GLY A 8 -16.68 -0.71 51.18
C GLY A 8 -16.95 -0.14 49.80
N ALA A 9 -16.59 1.12 49.60
CA ALA A 9 -16.73 1.79 48.31
C ALA A 9 -15.70 1.22 47.32
N ALA A 10 -16.23 0.61 46.26
CA ALA A 10 -15.68 0.58 44.91
C ALA A 10 -14.19 0.18 44.76
N SER A 11 -13.92 -1.12 44.78
CA SER A 11 -12.86 -1.66 43.92
C SER A 11 -13.36 -1.61 42.47
N LEU A 12 -13.06 -0.52 41.75
CA LEU A 12 -13.17 -0.49 40.29
C LEU A 12 -12.42 -1.70 39.75
N SER A 13 -13.15 -2.61 39.12
CA SER A 13 -12.68 -3.86 38.54
C SER A 13 -11.69 -3.57 37.42
N ASP A 14 -10.39 -3.56 37.75
CA ASP A 14 -9.26 -3.68 36.82
C ASP A 14 -8.97 -5.18 36.59
N ASP A 15 -10.01 -5.96 36.30
CA ASP A 15 -9.88 -7.37 35.95
C ASP A 15 -9.48 -7.47 34.47
N PRO A 16 -8.31 -8.04 34.12
CA PRO A 16 -7.83 -8.12 32.75
C PRO A 16 -8.70 -9.01 31.85
N ASP A 17 -9.64 -9.77 32.42
CA ASP A 17 -10.62 -10.62 31.73
C ASP A 17 -12.00 -9.95 31.54
N ASP A 18 -12.19 -8.69 31.97
CA ASP A 18 -13.46 -7.98 31.76
C ASP A 18 -13.69 -7.70 30.26
N PRO A 19 -14.81 -8.17 29.68
CA PRO A 19 -15.07 -8.01 28.24
C PRO A 19 -15.18 -6.55 27.78
N ALA A 20 -15.52 -5.60 28.67
CA ALA A 20 -15.53 -4.18 28.30
C ALA A 20 -14.10 -3.61 28.19
N SER A 21 -13.17 -4.09 29.04
CA SER A 21 -11.75 -3.76 28.94
C SER A 21 -11.12 -4.31 27.64
N GLU A 22 -11.46 -5.55 27.24
CA GLU A 22 -11.01 -6.16 25.98
C GLU A 22 -11.51 -5.36 24.77
N LEU A 23 -12.79 -4.96 24.77
CA LEU A 23 -13.36 -4.14 23.70
C LEU A 23 -12.68 -2.78 23.60
N ARG A 24 -12.38 -2.12 24.73
CA ARG A 24 -11.67 -0.84 24.71
C ARG A 24 -10.28 -0.98 24.09
N ARG A 25 -9.53 -2.02 24.46
CA ARG A 25 -8.22 -2.33 23.85
C ARG A 25 -8.37 -2.58 22.36
N PHE A 26 -9.36 -3.36 21.96
CA PHE A 26 -9.69 -3.58 20.55
C PHE A 26 -9.94 -2.26 19.80
N HIS A 27 -10.76 -1.35 20.33
CA HIS A 27 -11.04 -0.08 19.67
C HIS A 27 -9.79 0.78 19.48
N SER A 28 -8.86 0.77 20.46
CA SER A 28 -7.56 1.44 20.33
C SER A 28 -6.74 0.82 19.20
N THR A 29 -6.59 -0.51 19.20
CA THR A 29 -5.86 -1.24 18.16
C THR A 29 -6.48 -1.05 16.78
N ALA A 30 -7.81 -1.08 16.66
CA ALA A 30 -8.54 -0.86 15.42
C ALA A 30 -8.29 0.56 14.86
N SER A 31 -8.24 1.57 15.74
CA SER A 31 -7.91 2.95 15.34
C SER A 31 -6.49 3.07 14.80
N GLU A 32 -5.52 2.42 15.46
CA GLU A 32 -4.13 2.37 14.99
C GLU A 32 -4.02 1.65 13.64
N ILE A 33 -4.71 0.52 13.48
CA ILE A 33 -4.79 -0.20 12.20
C ILE A 33 -5.34 0.70 11.10
N SER A 34 -6.45 1.40 11.34
CA SER A 34 -7.04 2.33 10.38
C SER A 34 -6.05 3.41 9.93
N ARG A 35 -5.34 4.02 10.89
CA ARG A 35 -4.32 5.05 10.58
C ARG A 35 -3.19 4.51 9.73
N ASP A 36 -2.71 3.31 10.02
CA ASP A 36 -1.62 2.69 9.27
C ASP A 36 -2.06 2.22 7.87
N ILE A 37 -3.31 1.78 7.70
CA ILE A 37 -3.90 1.51 6.39
C ILE A 37 -3.94 2.80 5.56
N ALA A 38 -4.41 3.91 6.15
CA ALA A 38 -4.46 5.20 5.49
C ALA A 38 -3.06 5.70 5.09
N ALA A 39 -2.08 5.59 5.99
CA ALA A 39 -0.69 5.94 5.71
C ALA A 39 -0.10 5.08 4.58
N THR A 40 -0.36 3.77 4.59
CA THR A 40 0.10 2.84 3.55
C THR A 40 -0.57 3.13 2.20
N SER A 41 -1.85 3.51 2.21
CA SER A 41 -2.59 3.94 1.02
C SER A 41 -2.01 5.23 0.41
N ALA A 42 -1.58 6.18 1.24
CA ALA A 42 -0.92 7.40 0.77
C ALA A 42 0.42 7.09 0.07
N LEU A 43 1.24 6.21 0.68
CA LEU A 43 2.50 5.74 0.07
C LEU A 43 2.25 5.02 -1.26
N LEU A 44 1.18 4.22 -1.33
CA LEU A 44 0.79 3.54 -2.57
C LEU A 44 0.38 4.53 -3.67
N SER A 45 -0.33 5.60 -3.31
CA SER A 45 -0.67 6.67 -4.25
C SER A 45 0.58 7.36 -4.80
N GLU A 46 1.55 7.70 -3.93
CA GLU A 46 2.84 8.26 -4.33
C GLU A 46 3.60 7.31 -5.27
N LEU A 47 3.71 6.02 -4.91
CA LEU A 47 4.34 4.99 -5.73
C LEU A 47 3.66 4.89 -7.11
N THR A 48 2.33 4.93 -7.16
CA THR A 48 1.56 4.89 -8.41
C THR A 48 1.89 6.08 -9.30
N GLN A 49 1.99 7.28 -8.72
CA GLN A 49 2.35 8.49 -9.47
C GLN A 49 3.75 8.40 -10.06
N LEU A 50 4.73 7.90 -9.27
CA LEU A 50 6.10 7.71 -9.73
C LEU A 50 6.18 6.66 -10.86
N VAL A 51 5.49 5.52 -10.72
CA VAL A 51 5.46 4.48 -11.76
C VAL A 51 4.80 4.97 -13.06
N ARG A 52 3.85 5.92 -12.97
CA ARG A 52 3.19 6.54 -14.14
C ARG A 52 4.00 7.67 -14.77
N ARG A 53 4.71 8.47 -13.97
CA ARG A 53 5.64 9.50 -14.46
C ARG A 53 6.88 8.81 -15.03
N LYS A 54 6.75 8.37 -16.28
CA LYS A 54 7.80 7.76 -17.09
C LYS A 54 8.86 8.80 -17.47
N THR A 55 9.62 9.31 -16.49
CA THR A 55 10.66 10.30 -16.76
C THR A 55 11.91 9.58 -17.28
N LEU A 56 12.42 10.00 -18.43
CA LEU A 56 13.63 9.46 -19.04
C LEU A 56 14.91 10.07 -18.42
N PHE A 57 14.78 10.99 -17.45
CA PHE A 57 15.86 11.86 -16.99
C PHE A 57 15.94 12.07 -15.48
N VAL A 58 14.96 11.58 -14.70
CA VAL A 58 15.01 11.56 -13.22
C VAL A 58 15.01 10.11 -12.80
N ASP A 59 16.11 9.67 -12.16
CA ASP A 59 16.26 8.30 -11.66
C ASP A 59 15.43 8.10 -10.39
N ASP A 60 14.11 7.97 -10.56
CA ASP A 60 13.18 7.70 -9.46
C ASP A 60 13.27 6.24 -8.96
N THR A 61 14.18 5.43 -9.51
CA THR A 61 14.28 3.99 -9.25
C THR A 61 14.55 3.67 -7.78
N GLU A 62 15.42 4.43 -7.13
CA GLU A 62 15.73 4.27 -5.70
C GLU A 62 14.50 4.58 -4.83
N ARG A 63 13.81 5.68 -5.12
CA ARG A 63 12.60 6.08 -4.38
C ARG A 63 11.48 5.05 -4.54
N VAL A 64 11.28 4.54 -5.76
CA VAL A 64 10.33 3.48 -6.06
C VAL A 64 10.68 2.20 -5.30
N ASN A 65 11.95 1.78 -5.28
CA ASN A 65 12.40 0.61 -4.52
C ASN A 65 12.15 0.76 -3.02
N TRP A 66 12.48 1.92 -2.45
CA TRP A 66 12.24 2.21 -1.05
C TRP A 66 10.76 2.17 -0.70
N LEU A 67 9.90 2.81 -1.50
CA LEU A 67 8.45 2.79 -1.31
C LEU A 67 7.88 1.37 -1.38
N VAL A 68 8.35 0.55 -2.32
CA VAL A 68 7.93 -0.87 -2.44
C VAL A 68 8.27 -1.65 -1.17
N LEU A 69 9.50 -1.54 -0.67
CA LEU A 69 9.92 -2.25 0.54
C LEU A 69 9.16 -1.77 1.78
N ARG A 70 8.94 -0.46 1.90
CA ARG A 70 8.18 0.12 3.02
C ARG A 70 6.72 -0.33 2.98
N ILE A 71 6.06 -0.27 1.84
CA ILE A 71 4.67 -0.72 1.69
C ILE A 71 4.56 -2.23 1.96
N LYS A 72 5.51 -3.04 1.48
CA LYS A 72 5.55 -4.48 1.77
C LYS A 72 5.60 -4.74 3.27
N SER A 73 6.53 -4.11 3.99
CA SER A 73 6.66 -4.27 5.45
C SER A 73 5.40 -3.80 6.19
N ASN A 74 4.82 -2.67 5.78
CA ASN A 74 3.56 -2.19 6.37
C ASN A 74 2.42 -3.18 6.15
N VAL A 75 2.30 -3.76 4.95
CA VAL A 75 1.27 -4.76 4.63
C VAL A 75 1.42 -6.01 5.49
N GLU A 76 2.63 -6.51 5.67
CA GLU A 76 2.91 -7.68 6.52
C GLU A 76 2.55 -7.40 7.98
N GLY A 77 2.94 -6.23 8.51
CA GLY A 77 2.58 -5.80 9.86
C GLY A 77 1.07 -5.60 10.04
N LEU A 78 0.41 -4.98 9.05
CA LEU A 78 -1.04 -4.78 9.05
C LEU A 78 -1.80 -6.10 9.03
N ASN A 79 -1.36 -7.08 8.24
CA ASN A 79 -1.97 -8.40 8.19
C ASN A 79 -1.97 -9.07 9.58
N GLY A 80 -0.83 -9.08 10.26
CA GLY A 80 -0.72 -9.68 11.59
C GLY A 80 -1.64 -9.04 12.63
N ARG A 81 -1.72 -7.70 12.64
CA ARG A 81 -2.61 -6.99 13.57
C ARG A 81 -4.09 -7.14 13.24
N LEU A 82 -4.45 -7.25 11.96
CA LEU A 82 -5.83 -7.51 11.54
C LEU A 82 -6.28 -8.91 11.96
N ASP A 83 -5.41 -9.91 11.84
CA ASP A 83 -5.68 -11.27 12.31
C ASP A 83 -5.87 -11.29 13.83
N GLU A 84 -5.01 -10.60 14.58
CA GLU A 84 -5.12 -10.47 16.03
C GLU A 84 -6.43 -9.77 16.45
N ALA A 85 -6.75 -8.64 15.81
CA ALA A 85 -7.98 -7.90 16.06
C ALA A 85 -9.23 -8.75 15.78
N GLY A 86 -9.23 -9.52 14.69
CA GLY A 86 -10.29 -10.48 14.37
C GLY A 86 -10.42 -11.61 15.40
N ALA A 87 -9.30 -12.12 15.92
CA ALA A 87 -9.29 -13.13 16.97
C ALA A 87 -9.87 -12.61 18.30
N VAL A 88 -9.52 -11.37 18.69
CA VAL A 88 -10.07 -10.70 19.88
C VAL A 88 -11.59 -10.59 19.79
N ILE A 89 -12.13 -10.13 18.66
CA ILE A 89 -13.59 -10.00 18.48
C ILE A 89 -14.28 -11.36 18.48
N SER A 90 -13.67 -12.37 17.88
CA SER A 90 -14.20 -13.74 17.88
C SER A 90 -14.28 -14.34 19.29
N ARG A 91 -13.34 -14.00 20.18
CA ARG A 91 -13.39 -14.37 21.61
C ARG A 91 -14.44 -13.55 22.37
N SER A 92 -14.44 -12.23 22.19
CA SER A 92 -15.36 -11.31 22.86
C SER A 92 -16.83 -11.62 22.52
N LYS A 93 -17.14 -11.95 21.26
CA LYS A 93 -18.49 -12.35 20.81
C LYS A 93 -19.00 -13.64 21.46
N ARG A 94 -18.09 -14.58 21.78
CA ARG A 94 -18.44 -15.80 22.55
C ARG A 94 -18.74 -15.50 24.01
N ARG A 95 -18.10 -14.48 24.60
CA ARG A 95 -18.25 -14.10 26.02
C ARG A 95 -19.44 -13.16 26.27
N LEU A 96 -19.65 -12.15 25.42
CA LEU A 96 -20.70 -11.14 25.55
C LEU A 96 -22.07 -11.56 24.98
N GLY A 97 -22.12 -12.69 24.26
CA GLY A 97 -23.29 -13.12 23.52
C GLY A 97 -23.47 -12.38 22.19
N SER A 98 -24.03 -13.08 21.21
CA SER A 98 -24.15 -12.63 19.81
C SER A 98 -25.03 -11.39 19.58
N LYS A 99 -25.72 -10.88 20.62
CA LYS A 99 -26.62 -9.72 20.55
C LYS A 99 -26.07 -8.44 21.19
N SER A 100 -24.84 -8.47 21.70
CA SER A 100 -24.21 -7.25 22.24
C SER A 100 -23.96 -6.26 21.11
N GLN A 101 -24.55 -5.05 21.22
CA GLN A 101 -24.38 -3.96 20.26
C GLN A 101 -22.89 -3.62 20.08
N ALA A 102 -22.12 -3.58 21.17
CA ALA A 102 -20.69 -3.30 21.12
C ALA A 102 -19.90 -4.39 20.38
N GLY A 103 -20.25 -5.67 20.56
CA GLY A 103 -19.62 -6.77 19.82
C GLY A 103 -19.94 -6.76 18.33
N GLN A 104 -21.15 -6.32 17.96
CA GLN A 104 -21.55 -6.19 16.55
C GLN A 104 -20.87 -5.00 15.88
N GLU A 105 -20.81 -3.85 16.55
CA GLU A 105 -20.07 -2.68 16.07
C GLU A 105 -18.59 -3.02 15.84
N ALA A 106 -17.96 -3.67 16.82
CA ALA A 106 -16.57 -4.09 16.71
C ALA A 106 -16.35 -5.09 15.55
N SER A 107 -17.27 -6.02 15.33
CA SER A 107 -17.23 -6.93 14.18
C SER A 107 -17.32 -6.19 12.84
N ASN A 108 -18.21 -5.19 12.75
CA ASN A 108 -18.36 -4.38 11.56
C ASN A 108 -17.10 -3.56 11.28
N LEU A 109 -16.46 -3.00 12.32
CA LEU A 109 -15.20 -2.27 12.21
C LEU A 109 -14.08 -3.17 11.67
N VAL A 110 -13.92 -4.40 12.18
CA VAL A 110 -12.93 -5.34 11.62
C VAL A 110 -13.20 -5.60 10.15
N GLY A 111 -14.46 -5.83 9.78
CA GLY A 111 -14.85 -6.05 8.37
C GLY A 111 -14.47 -4.89 7.46
N GLN A 112 -14.72 -3.64 7.89
CA GLN A 112 -14.32 -2.44 7.15
C GLN A 112 -12.80 -2.34 7.00
N LEU A 113 -12.06 -2.57 8.09
CA LEU A 113 -10.59 -2.52 8.04
C LEU A 113 -10.02 -3.61 7.12
N GLN A 114 -10.62 -4.80 7.11
CA GLN A 114 -10.25 -5.87 6.19
C GLN A 114 -10.52 -5.49 4.73
N GLU A 115 -11.66 -4.87 4.43
CA GLU A 115 -11.98 -4.39 3.08
C GLU A 115 -10.96 -3.34 2.60
N GLU A 116 -10.68 -2.34 3.42
CA GLU A 116 -9.68 -1.31 3.10
C GLU A 116 -8.27 -1.89 2.94
N PHE A 117 -7.90 -2.85 3.77
CA PHE A 117 -6.64 -3.57 3.67
C PHE A 117 -6.53 -4.38 2.37
N VAL A 118 -7.58 -5.10 2.00
CA VAL A 118 -7.65 -5.86 0.74
C VAL A 118 -7.56 -4.92 -0.47
N LYS A 119 -8.21 -3.77 -0.41
CA LYS A 119 -8.10 -2.73 -1.45
C LYS A 119 -6.67 -2.22 -1.57
N THR A 120 -6.02 -1.93 -0.44
CA THR A 120 -4.63 -1.44 -0.39
C THR A 120 -3.65 -2.47 -0.95
N THR A 121 -3.75 -3.72 -0.51
CA THR A 121 -2.89 -4.82 -1.00
C THR A 121 -3.11 -5.14 -2.47
N SER A 122 -4.36 -5.12 -2.94
CA SER A 122 -4.67 -5.31 -4.36
C SER A 122 -4.12 -4.18 -5.23
N GLY A 123 -4.22 -2.92 -4.76
CA GLY A 123 -3.60 -1.78 -5.43
C GLY A 123 -2.09 -1.90 -5.52
N PHE A 124 -1.44 -2.33 -4.43
CA PHE A 124 0.00 -2.58 -4.42
C PHE A 124 0.43 -3.63 -5.46
N LYS A 125 -0.28 -4.76 -5.55
CA LYS A 125 -0.02 -5.79 -6.57
C LYS A 125 -0.10 -5.23 -7.99
N ARG A 126 -1.11 -4.40 -8.30
CA ARG A 126 -1.27 -3.77 -9.62
C ARG A 126 -0.11 -2.85 -9.97
N VAL A 127 0.37 -2.06 -9.00
CA VAL A 127 1.49 -1.13 -9.20
C VAL A 127 2.80 -1.89 -9.43
N LEU A 128 3.02 -3.00 -8.73
CA LEU A 128 4.16 -3.88 -8.97
C LEU A 128 4.14 -4.49 -10.39
N GLN A 129 2.96 -4.96 -10.84
CA GLN A 129 2.79 -5.46 -12.21
C GLN A 129 3.10 -4.38 -13.25
N GLN A 130 2.55 -3.18 -13.09
CA GLN A 130 2.79 -2.07 -14.01
C GLN A 130 4.26 -1.68 -14.09
N ARG A 131 4.99 -1.71 -12.96
CA ARG A 131 6.43 -1.48 -12.95
C ARG A 131 7.20 -2.54 -13.74
N SER A 132 6.83 -3.82 -13.56
CA SER A 132 7.43 -4.93 -14.30
C SER A 132 7.23 -4.80 -15.81
N ASP A 133 5.99 -4.48 -16.23
CA ASP A 133 5.65 -4.29 -17.64
C ASP A 133 6.38 -3.10 -18.27
N ASN A 134 6.54 -2.02 -17.50
CA ASN A 134 7.29 -0.83 -17.92
C ASN A 134 8.77 -1.13 -18.14
N LEU A 135 9.39 -1.92 -17.25
CA LEU A 135 10.80 -2.33 -17.39
C LEU A 135 10.99 -3.24 -18.60
N LYS A 136 10.08 -4.19 -18.84
CA LYS A 136 10.10 -5.05 -20.03
C LYS A 136 9.98 -4.24 -21.32
N SER A 137 9.02 -3.31 -21.36
CA SER A 137 8.80 -2.41 -22.50
C SER A 137 9.94 -1.41 -22.73
N ALA A 138 10.73 -1.08 -21.70
CA ALA A 138 11.94 -0.27 -21.84
C ALA A 138 13.10 -1.10 -22.43
N ALA A 139 13.24 -2.36 -22.00
CA ALA A 139 14.25 -3.29 -22.53
C ALA A 139 14.00 -3.63 -24.00
N ASP A 140 12.75 -3.91 -24.39
CA ASP A 140 12.39 -4.23 -25.77
C ASP A 140 12.67 -3.04 -26.71
N ARG A 141 12.28 -1.81 -26.33
CA ARG A 141 12.60 -0.61 -27.13
C ARG A 141 14.10 -0.34 -27.23
N LYS A 142 14.87 -0.59 -26.16
CA LYS A 142 16.34 -0.47 -26.22
C LYS A 142 16.94 -1.48 -27.20
N ARG A 143 16.40 -2.71 -27.24
CA ARG A 143 16.82 -3.75 -28.20
C ARG A 143 16.47 -3.35 -29.63
N ASP A 144 15.29 -2.80 -29.89
CA ASP A 144 14.88 -2.38 -31.24
C ASP A 144 15.72 -1.20 -31.76
N VAL A 145 16.02 -0.22 -30.90
CA VAL A 145 16.88 0.92 -31.25
C VAL A 145 18.33 0.48 -31.49
N MET A 146 18.83 -0.49 -30.70
CA MET A 146 20.20 -1.00 -30.86
C MET A 146 20.34 -2.02 -32.00
N GLY A 147 19.27 -2.74 -32.35
CA GLY A 147 19.23 -3.69 -33.47
C GLY A 147 18.94 -3.05 -34.83
N GLY A 148 18.38 -1.83 -34.88
CA GLY A 148 18.07 -1.09 -36.12
C GLY A 148 19.12 -0.06 -36.55
N GLY A 149 20.17 0.18 -35.76
CA GLY A 149 21.15 1.25 -35.97
C GLY A 149 22.30 0.93 -36.94
N GLY A 150 22.03 0.21 -38.04
CA GLY A 150 23.04 -0.30 -38.96
C GLY A 150 22.85 0.08 -40.42
N ALA A 151 22.41 1.29 -40.77
CA ALA A 151 22.54 1.86 -42.13
C ALA A 151 22.11 3.34 -42.20
N ALA A 152 22.88 4.26 -41.61
CA ALA A 152 22.73 5.68 -41.94
C ALA A 152 24.05 6.44 -41.71
N SER A 153 25.03 6.15 -42.57
CA SER A 153 26.21 7.00 -42.73
C SER A 153 26.33 7.34 -44.22
N ALA A 154 25.94 8.56 -44.57
CA ALA A 154 26.18 9.16 -45.87
C ALA A 154 27.69 9.32 -46.14
N PRO A 155 28.07 9.60 -47.39
CA PRO A 155 28.98 10.72 -47.58
C PRO A 155 28.38 11.76 -48.53
N VAL A 156 28.41 12.99 -48.04
CA VAL A 156 28.35 14.22 -48.82
C VAL A 156 29.57 14.28 -49.74
N SER A 157 29.35 14.37 -51.05
CA SER A 157 30.39 14.75 -52.01
C SER A 157 29.85 15.87 -52.89
N GLY A 158 30.10 17.10 -52.43
CA GLY A 158 30.02 18.28 -53.27
C GLY A 158 31.32 18.42 -54.07
N SER A 159 31.22 18.55 -55.39
CA SER A 159 32.25 19.17 -56.24
C SER A 159 31.63 19.51 -57.60
N GLY A 160 31.30 20.80 -57.79
CA GLY A 160 31.35 21.44 -59.12
C GLY A 160 32.82 21.69 -59.49
N PRO A 161 33.17 21.76 -60.79
CA PRO A 161 32.99 22.96 -61.62
C PRO A 161 32.37 22.60 -62.98
N GLY A 162 31.69 23.48 -63.74
CA GLY A 162 32.15 24.75 -64.29
C GLY A 162 32.60 24.55 -65.76
N GLY A 163 31.80 25.05 -66.72
CA GLY A 163 32.30 25.57 -68.00
C GLY A 163 32.10 24.76 -69.30
N ALA A 164 31.57 25.49 -70.30
CA ALA A 164 31.70 25.33 -71.77
C ALA A 164 30.91 24.17 -72.44
N GLU A 165 29.81 24.43 -73.16
CA GLU A 165 29.73 24.95 -74.55
C GLU A 165 30.15 23.91 -75.62
N SER A 166 29.19 23.42 -76.42
CA SER A 166 29.08 23.73 -77.86
C SER A 166 28.08 22.81 -78.59
N LEU A 167 27.25 23.44 -79.44
CA LEU A 167 26.58 22.91 -80.65
C LEU A 167 27.42 21.81 -81.35
N VAL A 168 26.86 20.79 -82.00
CA VAL A 168 25.85 20.75 -83.09
C VAL A 168 25.23 19.35 -83.16
#